data_AF-A0A7S2Q3W6-F1
#
_entry.id   AF-A0A7S2Q3W6-F1
#
_cell.length_a   1.000
_cell.length_b   1.000
_cell.length_c   1.000
_cell.angle_alpha   90.00
_cell.angle_beta   90.00
_cell.angle_gamma   90.00
#
_symmetry.space_group_name_H-M   'P 1'
#
loop_
_entity.id
_entity.type
_entity.pdbx_description
1 polymer ?
#
loop_
_entity_poly.entity_id
_entity_poly.type
_entity_poly.pdbx_seq_one_letter_code
_entity_poly.pdbx_strand_id
1 'polypeptide(L)'
;MIMTASKRDDSPTTKHLVVNFTKRDLILYALGIGCCSKEYKGEELRFVYERHPSFQMFPTFLLTMYFAAESKSKGHSGIRPFPPESMSLSKNESGIIPTMFLKNANDVQELKHLPILHMSQSLVFHNEILPLNTNTDGDDHPVTIDLQTRIVSIRP
;
A
#
# COMPACT_ATOMS: atom_id res chain seq x y z
N MET A 1 -7.69 -11.31 -30.82
CA MET A 1 -6.99 -10.84 -29.61
C MET A 1 -7.78 -11.35 -28.41
N ILE A 2 -7.33 -12.44 -27.80
CA ILE A 2 -8.07 -13.14 -26.75
C ILE A 2 -7.79 -12.41 -25.44
N MET A 3 -8.80 -11.70 -24.92
CA MET A 3 -8.80 -11.24 -23.53
C MET A 3 -8.90 -12.46 -22.63
N THR A 4 -7.78 -12.94 -22.13
CA THR A 4 -7.76 -13.94 -21.06
C THR A 4 -8.28 -13.27 -19.79
N ALA A 5 -9.54 -13.57 -19.43
CA ALA A 5 -10.09 -13.27 -18.12
C ALA A 5 -9.17 -13.91 -17.06
N SER A 6 -8.44 -13.08 -16.33
CA SER A 6 -7.63 -13.50 -15.19
C SER A 6 -8.56 -14.14 -14.16
N LYS A 7 -8.53 -15.48 -14.06
CA LYS A 7 -9.22 -16.24 -13.02
C LYS A 7 -8.79 -15.65 -11.68
N ARG A 8 -9.75 -15.15 -10.88
CA ARG A 8 -9.47 -14.74 -9.50
C ARG A 8 -8.98 -15.96 -8.75
N ASP A 9 -7.70 -15.94 -8.40
CA ASP A 9 -7.06 -16.94 -7.56
C ASP A 9 -7.45 -16.61 -6.12
N ASP A 10 -8.66 -17.07 -5.71
CA ASP A 10 -9.23 -16.94 -4.35
C ASP A 10 -8.49 -17.85 -3.37
N SER A 11 -7.15 -17.74 -3.36
CA SER A 11 -6.34 -18.36 -2.31
C SER A 11 -6.60 -17.60 -1.01
N PRO A 12 -6.70 -18.29 0.15
CA PRO A 12 -6.87 -17.63 1.46
C PRO A 12 -5.71 -16.69 1.82
N THR A 13 -4.60 -16.80 1.09
CA THR A 13 -3.41 -15.97 1.26
C THR A 13 -3.41 -14.72 0.38
N THR A 14 -4.38 -14.61 -0.54
CA THR A 14 -4.56 -13.48 -1.45
C THR A 14 -5.57 -12.50 -0.87
N LYS A 15 -5.22 -11.22 -0.79
CA LYS A 15 -6.17 -10.14 -0.47
C LYS A 15 -6.26 -9.15 -1.62
N HIS A 16 -7.49 -8.81 -1.98
CA HIS A 16 -7.80 -7.75 -2.93
C HIS A 16 -8.19 -6.50 -2.14
N LEU A 17 -7.32 -5.50 -2.19
CA LEU A 17 -7.47 -4.23 -1.49
C LEU A 17 -7.55 -3.09 -2.51
N VAL A 18 -7.94 -1.93 -2.04
CA VAL A 18 -7.96 -0.68 -2.80
C VAL A 18 -7.22 0.37 -2.02
N VAL A 19 -6.43 1.17 -2.73
CA VAL A 19 -5.80 2.37 -2.19
C VAL A 19 -6.39 3.56 -2.90
N ASN A 20 -6.83 4.53 -2.10
CA ASN A 20 -7.26 5.84 -2.56
C ASN A 20 -6.27 6.87 -2.04
N PHE A 21 -5.70 7.69 -2.91
CA PHE A 21 -4.83 8.78 -2.48
C PHE A 21 -5.05 10.01 -3.36
N THR A 22 -4.79 11.19 -2.81
CA THR A 22 -4.94 12.46 -3.52
C THR A 22 -3.59 13.15 -3.70
N LYS A 23 -3.53 14.27 -4.42
CA LYS A 23 -2.30 15.07 -4.54
C LYS A 23 -1.80 15.52 -3.17
N ARG A 24 -2.71 15.82 -2.24
CA ARG A 24 -2.38 16.12 -0.84
C ARG A 24 -1.55 15.01 -0.17
N ASP A 25 -1.91 13.75 -0.35
CA ASP A 25 -1.18 12.62 0.26
C ASP A 25 0.23 12.50 -0.30
N LEU A 26 0.39 12.74 -1.61
CA LEU A 26 1.70 12.74 -2.27
C LEU A 26 2.62 13.83 -1.71
N ILE A 27 2.09 15.05 -1.57
CA ILE A 27 2.83 16.20 -1.05
C ILE A 27 3.20 15.97 0.42
N LEU A 28 2.25 15.50 1.25
CA LEU A 28 2.52 15.20 2.65
C LEU A 28 3.59 14.14 2.82
N TYR A 29 3.57 13.10 1.98
CA TYR A 29 4.63 12.10 1.98
C TYR A 29 5.99 12.69 1.58
N ALA A 30 6.04 13.45 0.48
CA ALA A 30 7.27 14.08 0.00
C ALA A 30 7.90 15.00 1.07
N LEU A 31 7.08 15.82 1.73
CA LEU A 31 7.51 16.64 2.86
C LEU A 31 7.97 15.78 4.05
N GLY A 32 7.25 14.70 4.36
CA GLY A 32 7.58 13.78 5.46
C GLY A 32 8.92 13.08 5.30
N ILE A 33 9.38 12.84 4.07
CA ILE A 33 10.71 12.28 3.79
C ILE A 33 11.80 13.35 3.62
N GLY A 34 11.45 14.64 3.74
CA GLY A 34 12.40 15.76 3.78
C GLY A 34 12.62 16.51 2.46
N CYS A 35 11.77 16.34 1.44
CA CYS A 35 11.81 17.17 0.24
C CYS A 35 11.67 18.66 0.61
N CYS A 36 12.46 19.52 -0.01
CA CYS A 36 12.48 20.97 0.19
C CYS A 36 12.85 21.44 1.61
N SER A 37 13.56 20.60 2.40
CA SER A 37 13.99 20.93 3.77
C SER A 37 15.21 21.85 3.87
N LYS A 38 15.95 22.07 2.77
CA LYS A 38 17.11 22.97 2.68
C LYS A 38 17.02 23.82 1.41
N GLU A 39 17.88 24.85 1.33
CA GLU A 39 17.96 25.83 0.24
C GLU A 39 17.59 25.25 -1.12
N TYR A 40 16.52 25.82 -1.68
CA TYR A 40 15.81 25.48 -2.90
C TYR A 40 16.62 24.70 -3.95
N LYS A 41 16.38 23.39 -4.03
CA LYS A 41 16.63 22.64 -5.26
C LYS A 41 15.34 22.66 -6.08
N GLY A 42 15.28 23.50 -7.10
CA GLY A 42 14.10 23.64 -7.98
C GLY A 42 13.56 22.32 -8.52
N GLU A 43 14.42 21.30 -8.62
CA GLU A 43 14.05 19.94 -9.01
C GLU A 43 13.04 19.27 -8.06
N GLU A 44 13.11 19.53 -6.74
CA GLU A 44 12.24 18.88 -5.74
C GLU A 44 10.82 19.47 -5.70
N LEU A 45 10.64 20.67 -6.27
CA LEU A 45 9.34 21.34 -6.34
C LEU A 45 8.29 20.48 -7.05
N ARG A 46 8.72 19.63 -7.98
CA ARG A 46 7.87 18.67 -8.70
C ARG A 46 7.17 17.65 -7.80
N PHE A 47 7.62 17.45 -6.56
CA PHE A 47 7.00 16.50 -5.63
C PHE A 47 6.07 17.16 -4.61
N VAL A 48 6.20 18.47 -4.42
CA VAL A 48 5.50 19.21 -3.34
C VAL A 48 4.55 20.29 -3.85
N TYR A 49 4.59 20.61 -5.16
CA TYR A 49 3.74 21.62 -5.77
C TYR A 49 2.88 21.02 -6.87
N GLU A 50 1.58 20.86 -6.58
CA GLU A 50 0.60 20.21 -7.44
C GLU A 50 0.37 20.89 -8.80
N ARG A 51 0.71 22.19 -8.91
CA ARG A 51 0.62 22.94 -10.19
C ARG A 51 1.95 23.00 -10.94
N HIS A 52 2.97 22.28 -10.48
CA HIS A 52 4.23 22.17 -11.21
C HIS A 52 4.00 21.45 -12.56
N PRO A 53 4.55 21.93 -13.69
CA PRO A 53 4.34 21.31 -15.01
C PRO A 53 4.76 19.83 -15.08
N SER A 54 5.69 19.44 -14.21
CA SER A 54 6.17 18.06 -14.08
C SER A 54 5.80 17.45 -12.72
N PHE A 55 4.70 17.89 -12.10
CA PHE A 55 4.25 17.36 -10.82
C PHE A 55 4.14 15.84 -10.89
N GLN A 56 4.75 15.16 -9.93
CA GLN A 56 4.78 13.71 -9.89
C GLN A 56 4.85 13.21 -8.46
N MET A 57 4.40 11.97 -8.28
CA MET A 57 4.59 11.23 -7.05
C MET A 57 6.07 10.90 -6.81
N PHE A 58 6.53 11.01 -5.57
CA PHE A 58 7.85 10.52 -5.19
C PHE A 58 7.87 8.97 -5.28
N PRO A 59 8.89 8.32 -5.91
CA PRO A 59 8.86 6.89 -6.21
C PRO A 59 8.56 5.97 -5.01
N THR A 60 9.09 6.28 -3.83
CA THR A 60 8.90 5.46 -2.62
C THR A 60 7.53 5.63 -1.97
N PHE A 61 6.69 6.58 -2.41
CA PHE A 61 5.30 6.70 -1.95
C PHE A 61 4.53 5.39 -2.13
N LEU A 62 4.85 4.63 -3.17
CA LEU A 62 4.19 3.36 -3.46
C LEU A 62 4.32 2.33 -2.33
N LEU A 63 5.39 2.41 -1.53
CA LEU A 63 5.53 1.55 -0.34
C LEU A 63 4.44 1.85 0.69
N THR A 64 4.00 3.11 0.78
CA THR A 64 2.93 3.51 1.69
C THR A 64 1.57 2.96 1.28
N MET A 65 1.38 2.63 -0.01
CA MET A 65 0.12 2.10 -0.51
C MET A 65 -0.28 0.81 0.21
N TYR A 66 0.68 -0.05 0.56
CA TYR A 66 0.41 -1.25 1.32
C TYR A 66 -0.19 -0.98 2.72
N PHE A 67 0.24 0.10 3.37
CA PHE A 67 -0.26 0.53 4.68
C PHE A 67 -1.56 1.34 4.55
N ALA A 68 -1.81 1.92 3.39
CA ALA A 68 -3.01 2.68 3.06
C ALA A 68 -4.13 1.83 2.42
N ALA A 69 -3.87 0.55 2.16
CA ALA A 69 -4.77 -0.34 1.45
C ALA A 69 -5.92 -0.82 2.34
N GLU A 70 -7.14 -0.72 1.81
CA GLU A 70 -8.38 -1.04 2.51
C GLU A 70 -9.27 -1.95 1.66
N SER A 71 -10.15 -2.70 2.30
CA SER A 71 -11.18 -3.47 1.60
C SER A 71 -12.14 -2.55 0.86
N LYS A 72 -12.58 -2.94 -0.35
CA LYS A 72 -13.53 -2.19 -1.19
C LYS A 72 -14.80 -1.73 -0.47
N SER A 73 -15.21 -2.44 0.59
CA SER A 73 -16.40 -2.12 1.37
C SER A 73 -16.25 -0.92 2.32
N LYS A 74 -15.01 -0.50 2.60
CA LYS A 74 -14.68 0.52 3.59
C LYS A 74 -14.02 1.69 2.86
N GLY A 75 -14.82 2.61 2.36
CA GLY A 75 -14.31 3.86 1.82
C GLY A 75 -13.97 4.82 2.97
N HIS A 76 -12.77 4.73 3.56
CA HIS A 76 -12.34 5.79 4.47
C HIS A 76 -11.72 6.95 3.69
N SER A 77 -12.24 8.14 3.93
CA SER A 77 -11.53 9.39 3.70
C SER A 77 -11.00 9.88 5.05
N GLY A 78 -9.68 10.05 5.18
CA GLY A 78 -9.06 10.60 6.40
C GLY A 78 -8.00 9.69 7.03
N ILE A 79 -8.01 9.62 8.37
CA ILE A 79 -6.98 8.94 9.16
C ILE A 79 -7.08 7.42 8.94
N ARG A 80 -6.02 6.81 8.43
CA ARG A 80 -5.92 5.36 8.22
C ARG A 80 -5.92 4.63 9.57
N PRO A 81 -6.62 3.50 9.71
CA PRO A 81 -6.54 2.68 10.91
C PRO A 81 -5.15 2.04 11.04
N PHE A 82 -4.66 1.91 12.28
CA PHE A 82 -3.49 1.09 12.60
C PHE A 82 -3.91 -0.06 13.54
N PRO A 83 -3.53 -1.32 13.25
CA PRO A 83 -2.76 -1.76 12.08
C PRO A 83 -3.55 -1.64 10.76
N PRO A 84 -2.88 -1.50 9.61
CA PRO A 84 -3.52 -1.51 8.30
C PRO A 84 -4.35 -2.77 8.05
N GLU A 85 -5.37 -2.69 7.20
CA GLU A 85 -6.18 -3.87 6.84
C GLU A 85 -5.38 -4.95 6.12
N SER A 86 -4.35 -4.56 5.38
CA SER A 86 -3.39 -5.51 4.79
C SER A 86 -2.76 -6.42 5.86
N MET A 87 -2.59 -5.93 7.08
CA MET A 87 -2.07 -6.66 8.23
C MET A 87 -3.14 -7.35 9.09
N SER A 88 -4.44 -7.14 8.80
CA SER A 88 -5.54 -7.78 9.53
C SER A 88 -5.83 -9.18 8.97
N LEU A 89 -5.81 -10.22 9.80
CA LEU A 89 -5.99 -11.61 9.35
C LEU A 89 -7.41 -11.94 8.90
N SER A 90 -8.44 -11.51 9.63
CA SER A 90 -9.83 -11.52 9.20
C SER A 90 -10.70 -10.75 10.22
N LYS A 91 -12.00 -10.58 9.95
CA LYS A 91 -12.94 -10.00 10.94
C LYS A 91 -13.04 -10.82 12.25
N ASN A 92 -12.69 -12.12 12.20
CA ASN A 92 -12.90 -13.06 13.30
C ASN A 92 -11.59 -13.64 13.86
N GLU A 93 -10.44 -13.35 13.26
CA GLU A 93 -9.13 -13.84 13.72
C GLU A 93 -8.28 -12.68 14.22
N SER A 94 -7.90 -12.75 15.50
CA SER A 94 -6.98 -11.82 16.13
C SER A 94 -5.55 -12.31 15.93
N GLY A 95 -4.75 -11.57 15.17
CA GLY A 95 -3.34 -11.86 14.96
C GLY A 95 -2.77 -11.19 13.70
N ILE A 96 -1.45 -11.27 13.54
CA ILE A 96 -0.71 -10.79 12.35
C ILE A 96 -0.31 -11.99 11.45
N ILE A 97 -0.24 -13.21 12.01
CA ILE A 97 0.25 -14.43 11.36
C ILE A 97 -0.91 -15.34 10.95
N PRO A 98 -1.07 -15.69 9.65
CA PRO A 98 -2.14 -16.58 9.23
C PRO A 98 -1.92 -17.97 9.81
N THR A 99 -2.90 -18.42 10.60
CA THR A 99 -2.85 -19.66 11.36
C THR A 99 -2.78 -20.89 10.44
N MET A 100 -3.22 -20.78 9.18
CA MET A 100 -3.10 -21.85 8.18
C MET A 100 -1.66 -22.26 7.84
N PHE A 101 -0.66 -21.41 8.11
CA PHE A 101 0.76 -21.76 7.92
C PHE A 101 1.34 -22.48 9.14
N LEU A 102 0.56 -22.60 10.21
CA LEU A 102 0.92 -23.30 11.43
C LEU A 102 0.44 -24.74 11.31
N LYS A 103 1.34 -25.70 11.52
CA LYS A 103 1.05 -27.11 11.33
C LYS A 103 0.15 -27.63 12.45
N ASN A 104 0.28 -27.08 13.66
CA ASN A 104 -0.48 -27.48 14.84
C ASN A 104 -1.02 -26.28 15.62
N ALA A 105 -2.10 -26.48 16.37
CA ALA A 105 -2.65 -25.47 17.29
C ALA A 105 -1.66 -25.04 18.39
N ASN A 106 -0.71 -25.92 18.74
CA ASN A 106 0.36 -25.62 19.71
C ASN A 106 1.40 -24.63 19.17
N ASP A 107 1.59 -24.55 17.85
CA ASP A 107 2.55 -23.64 17.22
C ASP A 107 2.16 -22.17 17.48
N VAL A 108 0.86 -21.87 17.67
CA VAL A 108 0.37 -20.54 18.06
C VAL A 108 0.83 -20.15 19.47
N GLN A 109 0.87 -21.11 20.41
CA GLN A 109 1.34 -20.89 21.77
C GLN A 109 2.86 -20.66 21.77
N GLU A 110 3.61 -21.46 21.00
CA GLU A 110 5.06 -21.28 20.84
C GLU A 110 5.43 -19.95 20.17
N LEU A 111 4.67 -19.51 19.16
CA LEU A 111 4.88 -18.22 18.50
C LEU A 111 4.77 -17.01 19.43
N LYS A 112 3.98 -17.11 20.50
CA LYS A 112 3.91 -16.05 21.53
C LYS A 112 5.21 -15.92 22.33
N HIS A 113 6.03 -16.96 22.33
CA HIS A 113 7.28 -17.06 23.08
C HIS A 113 8.53 -16.94 22.19
N LEU A 114 8.37 -16.99 20.86
CA LEU A 114 9.47 -16.80 19.92
C LEU A 114 9.82 -15.31 19.77
N PRO A 115 11.11 -14.95 19.76
CA PRO A 115 11.52 -13.56 19.62
C PRO A 115 11.37 -13.12 18.16
N ILE A 116 10.74 -11.96 18.00
CA ILE A 116 10.82 -11.04 16.86
C ILE A 116 10.57 -11.67 15.48
N LEU A 117 9.36 -11.43 14.97
CA LEU A 117 9.05 -11.67 13.56
C LEU A 117 9.87 -10.73 12.67
N HIS A 118 10.90 -11.25 12.00
CA HIS A 118 11.60 -10.53 10.94
C HIS A 118 10.80 -10.62 9.64
N MET A 119 10.28 -9.46 9.19
CA MET A 119 9.54 -9.36 7.94
C MET A 119 10.34 -8.58 6.90
N SER A 120 10.58 -9.18 5.74
CA SER A 120 11.07 -8.48 4.55
C SER A 120 9.95 -8.35 3.53
N GLN A 121 9.65 -7.14 3.08
CA GLN A 121 8.71 -6.88 2.00
C GLN A 121 9.47 -6.39 0.77
N SER A 122 9.15 -6.95 -0.40
CA SER A 122 9.71 -6.51 -1.68
C SER A 122 8.56 -6.11 -2.59
N LEU A 123 8.67 -4.93 -3.20
CA LEU A 123 7.67 -4.38 -4.11
C LEU A 123 8.31 -4.28 -5.50
N VAL A 124 7.71 -4.98 -6.46
CA VAL A 124 8.16 -4.98 -7.87
C VAL A 124 7.01 -4.46 -8.72
N PHE A 125 7.27 -3.41 -9.48
CA PHE A 125 6.29 -2.86 -10.41
C PHE A 125 6.45 -3.54 -11.76
N HIS A 126 5.37 -4.15 -12.24
CA HIS A 126 5.35 -4.80 -13.55
C HIS A 126 4.96 -3.85 -14.68
N ASN A 127 4.36 -2.71 -14.35
CA ASN A 127 3.93 -1.69 -15.30
C ASN A 127 4.44 -0.32 -14.87
N GLU A 128 4.64 0.57 -15.84
CA GLU A 128 4.86 2.00 -15.55
C GLU A 128 3.66 2.56 -14.79
N ILE A 129 3.96 3.33 -13.75
CA ILE A 129 2.93 3.96 -12.93
C ILE A 129 2.29 5.04 -13.79
N LEU A 130 0.96 5.02 -13.88
CA LEU A 130 0.20 6.02 -14.63
C LEU A 130 0.66 7.43 -14.22
N PRO A 131 1.01 8.30 -15.17
CA PRO A 131 1.28 9.69 -14.84
C PRO A 131 0.03 10.26 -14.15
N LEU A 132 0.21 10.87 -12.98
CA LEU A 132 -0.86 11.67 -12.38
C LEU A 132 -1.22 12.73 -13.43
N ASN A 133 -2.49 12.72 -13.86
CA ASN A 133 -2.93 13.63 -14.89
C ASN A 133 -2.86 15.06 -14.34
N THR A 134 -1.80 15.80 -14.69
CA THR A 134 -1.48 17.12 -14.15
C THR A 134 -2.37 18.24 -14.70
N ASN A 135 -3.17 17.95 -15.73
CA ASN A 135 -3.81 18.97 -16.55
C ASN A 135 -5.23 19.37 -16.11
N THR A 136 -5.73 18.88 -14.98
CA THR A 136 -7.04 19.30 -14.49
C THR A 136 -6.88 20.29 -13.35
N ASP A 137 -7.18 21.56 -13.65
CA ASP A 137 -7.34 22.70 -12.73
C ASP A 137 -8.60 22.53 -11.82
N GLY A 138 -8.94 21.28 -11.51
CA GLY A 138 -10.15 20.86 -10.83
C GLY A 138 -9.86 20.19 -9.49
N ASP A 139 -10.95 19.92 -8.77
CA ASP A 139 -10.99 19.27 -7.45
C ASP A 139 -10.00 18.08 -7.36
N ASP A 140 -9.34 17.94 -6.21
CA ASP A 140 -8.35 16.89 -5.92
C ASP A 140 -9.04 15.53 -5.72
N HIS A 141 -9.59 14.99 -6.82
CA HIS A 141 -10.27 13.70 -6.82
C HIS A 141 -9.28 12.57 -6.50
N PRO A 142 -9.67 11.62 -5.63
CA PRO A 142 -8.79 10.53 -5.25
C PRO A 142 -8.47 9.62 -6.45
N VAL A 143 -7.19 9.32 -6.61
CA VAL A 143 -6.71 8.26 -7.49
C VAL A 143 -6.92 6.93 -6.79
N THR A 144 -7.60 6.02 -7.47
CA THR A 144 -7.92 4.68 -6.96
C THR A 144 -7.04 3.64 -7.64
N ILE A 145 -6.35 2.82 -6.85
CA ILE A 145 -5.54 1.70 -7.32
C ILE A 145 -6.05 0.41 -6.68
N ASP A 146 -6.34 -0.59 -7.52
CA ASP A 146 -6.58 -1.96 -7.07
C ASP A 146 -5.24 -2.64 -6.75
N LEU A 147 -5.11 -3.12 -5.52
CA LEU A 147 -3.96 -3.88 -5.05
C LEU A 147 -4.32 -5.34 -4.82
N GLN A 148 -3.52 -6.24 -5.37
CA GLN A 148 -3.53 -7.64 -5.02
C GLN A 148 -2.29 -7.95 -4.19
N THR A 149 -2.51 -8.37 -2.95
CA THR A 149 -1.43 -8.79 -2.04
C THR A 149 -1.53 -10.29 -1.82
N ARG A 150 -0.39 -10.97 -1.71
CA ARG A 150 -0.35 -12.43 -1.51
C ARG A 150 0.79 -12.80 -0.59
N ILE A 151 0.54 -13.68 0.38
CA ILE A 151 1.59 -14.34 1.15
C ILE A 151 2.13 -15.52 0.33
N VAL A 152 3.38 -15.42 -0.11
CA VAL A 152 4.00 -16.44 -0.98
C VAL A 152 4.61 -17.57 -0.16
N SER A 153 5.28 -17.26 0.95
CA SER A 153 5.87 -18.27 1.83
C SER A 153 6.15 -17.69 3.22
N ILE A 154 6.04 -18.51 4.25
CA ILE A 154 6.56 -18.23 5.59
C ILE A 154 7.70 -19.21 5.84
N ARG A 155 8.87 -18.71 6.22
CA ARG A 155 10.04 -19.53 6.54
C ARG A 155 10.41 -19.30 8.01
N PRO A 156 10.62 -20.37 8.80
CA PRO A 156 11.15 -20.26 10.15
C PRO A 156 12.61 -19.81 10.16
#